data_AF-A0A932SM39-F1
#
_entry.id   AF-A0A932SM39-F1
#
_cell.length_a   1.000
_cell.length_b   1.000
_cell.length_c   1.000
_cell.angle_alpha   90.00
_cell.angle_beta   90.00
_cell.angle_gamma   90.00
#
_symmetry.space_group_name_H-M   'P 1'
#
loop_
_entity.id
_entity.type
_entity.pdbx_description
1 polymer ?
#
loop_
_entity_poly.entity_id
_entity_poly.type
_entity_poly.pdbx_seq_one_letter_code
_entity_poly.pdbx_strand_id
1 'polypeptide(L)'
;MIRRDWWTLAALLGSLTLLTAAPAAAQGTFSSGSTGADGALSPGGNVTIPLPPSGVFNYTTISIPPGVTVTFTRNAANTPVTLLASGDVSIGGTITLDGQVGGDGSLSIQLQPNGGRGGPGGSDGGTGANGLLTLTSASGLGPGGGPGGPPGGPRAA
;
A
#
# COMPACT_ATOMS: atom_id res chain seq x y z
N MET A 1 -45.89 -50.96 -22.36
CA MET A 1 -44.60 -51.27 -23.02
C MET A 1 -43.81 -49.98 -23.13
N ILE A 2 -42.83 -49.74 -22.25
CA ILE A 2 -41.95 -48.57 -22.28
C ILE A 2 -40.57 -49.11 -22.62
N ARG A 3 -40.10 -48.90 -23.86
CA ARG A 3 -38.71 -49.18 -24.22
C ARG A 3 -37.86 -48.10 -23.55
N ARG A 4 -37.13 -48.46 -22.49
CA ARG A 4 -36.18 -47.54 -21.84
C ARG A 4 -34.98 -47.45 -22.76
N ASP A 5 -34.84 -46.32 -23.43
CA ASP A 5 -33.74 -46.03 -24.35
C ASP A 5 -32.46 -45.84 -23.53
N TRP A 6 -31.82 -46.95 -23.14
CA TRP A 6 -30.59 -46.96 -22.31
C TRP A 6 -29.40 -46.23 -22.96
N TRP A 7 -29.53 -45.90 -24.24
CA TRP A 7 -28.53 -45.22 -25.05
C TRP A 7 -28.50 -43.70 -24.78
N THR A 8 -29.64 -43.08 -24.42
CA THR A 8 -29.69 -41.64 -24.11
C THR A 8 -29.14 -41.33 -22.71
N LEU A 9 -29.36 -42.23 -21.75
CA LEU A 9 -28.80 -42.16 -20.40
C LEU A 9 -27.27 -42.33 -20.38
N ALA A 10 -26.74 -43.25 -21.19
CA ALA A 10 -25.30 -43.44 -21.34
C ALA A 10 -24.62 -42.22 -22.00
N ALA A 11 -25.25 -41.62 -23.01
CA ALA A 11 -24.75 -40.41 -23.68
C ALA A 11 -24.79 -39.17 -22.77
N LEU A 12 -25.77 -39.07 -21.86
CA LEU A 12 -25.87 -37.96 -20.89
C LEU A 12 -24.83 -38.07 -19.76
N LEU A 13 -24.53 -39.29 -19.29
CA LEU A 13 -23.50 -39.54 -18.27
C LEU A 13 -22.07 -39.37 -18.82
N GLY A 14 -21.84 -39.72 -20.09
CA GLY A 14 -20.57 -39.48 -20.78
C GLY A 14 -20.29 -37.99 -21.03
N SER A 15 -21.31 -37.19 -21.34
CA SER A 15 -21.16 -35.75 -21.55
C SER A 15 -21.00 -34.96 -20.23
N LEU A 16 -21.61 -35.41 -19.13
CA LEU A 16 -21.46 -34.81 -17.80
C LEU A 16 -20.06 -35.06 -17.18
N THR A 17 -19.41 -36.17 -17.55
CA THR A 17 -18.03 -36.48 -17.12
C THR A 17 -16.97 -35.73 -17.93
N LEU A 18 -17.20 -35.47 -19.22
CA LEU A 18 -16.31 -34.60 -20.01
C LEU A 18 -16.35 -33.12 -19.57
N LEU A 19 -17.45 -32.65 -18.97
CA LEU A 19 -17.59 -31.26 -18.51
C LEU A 19 -16.96 -31.02 -17.12
N THR A 20 -16.68 -32.07 -16.35
CA THR A 20 -16.05 -31.98 -15.01
C THR A 20 -14.53 -32.20 -15.02
N ALA A 21 -13.98 -32.58 -16.18
CA ALA A 21 -12.56 -32.87 -16.36
C ALA A 21 -11.78 -31.74 -17.07
N ALA A 22 -12.39 -30.57 -17.30
CA ALA A 22 -11.59 -29.39 -17.62
C ALA A 22 -10.80 -29.04 -16.34
N PRO A 23 -9.48 -29.25 -16.29
CA PRO A 23 -8.71 -28.73 -15.18
C PRO A 23 -8.97 -27.22 -15.15
N ALA A 24 -9.02 -26.64 -13.96
CA ALA A 24 -9.13 -25.21 -13.73
C ALA A 24 -7.88 -24.43 -14.22
N ALA A 25 -7.46 -24.66 -15.46
CA ALA A 25 -6.35 -24.00 -16.15
C ALA A 25 -6.71 -22.58 -16.62
N ALA A 26 -7.82 -22.02 -16.14
CA ALA A 26 -8.15 -20.62 -16.31
C ALA A 26 -7.40 -19.70 -15.31
N GLN A 27 -6.63 -20.26 -14.37
CA GLN A 27 -5.64 -19.49 -13.62
C GLN A 27 -4.34 -19.46 -14.42
N GLY A 28 -4.26 -18.58 -15.42
CA GLY A 28 -2.96 -18.27 -16.01
C GLY A 28 -1.98 -17.91 -14.89
N THR A 29 -0.72 -18.33 -15.00
CA THR A 29 0.32 -17.97 -14.03
C THR A 29 0.35 -16.46 -13.90
N PHE A 30 -0.10 -15.93 -12.75
CA PHE A 30 0.00 -14.51 -12.45
C PHE A 30 1.48 -14.15 -12.49
N SER A 31 1.86 -13.22 -13.37
CA SER A 31 3.18 -12.63 -13.40
C SER A 31 3.02 -11.16 -13.07
N SER A 32 3.69 -10.72 -12.01
CA SER A 32 3.74 -9.29 -11.67
C SER A 32 4.63 -8.49 -12.63
N GLY A 33 5.34 -9.14 -13.55
CA GLY A 33 6.41 -8.53 -14.35
C GLY A 33 7.70 -8.26 -13.58
N SER A 34 7.90 -8.88 -12.40
CA SER A 34 9.14 -8.73 -11.63
C SER A 34 10.34 -9.28 -12.39
N THR A 35 11.44 -8.53 -12.40
CA THR A 35 12.73 -9.01 -12.93
C THR A 35 13.51 -9.88 -11.93
N GLY A 36 13.10 -9.92 -10.66
CA GLY A 36 13.81 -10.64 -9.60
C GLY A 36 15.17 -10.05 -9.19
N ALA A 37 15.50 -8.84 -9.65
CA ALA A 37 16.81 -8.21 -9.43
C ALA A 37 17.13 -7.94 -7.95
N ASP A 38 16.11 -7.75 -7.11
CA ASP A 38 16.25 -7.43 -5.68
C ASP A 38 16.26 -8.69 -4.79
N GLY A 39 16.17 -9.90 -5.37
CA GLY A 39 16.22 -11.16 -4.63
C GLY A 39 14.99 -11.39 -3.73
N ALA A 40 15.12 -12.15 -2.66
CA ALA A 40 14.02 -12.45 -1.75
C ALA A 40 13.94 -11.45 -0.60
N LEU A 41 12.76 -10.89 -0.33
CA LEU A 41 12.52 -10.08 0.86
C LEU A 41 12.03 -10.97 2.00
N SER A 42 12.94 -11.37 2.90
CA SER A 42 12.59 -12.13 4.12
C SER A 42 13.35 -11.60 5.35
N PRO A 43 12.90 -10.46 5.91
CA PRO A 43 13.56 -9.86 7.07
C PRO A 43 13.33 -10.69 8.34
N GLY A 44 14.40 -10.95 9.10
CA GLY A 44 14.36 -11.64 10.39
C GLY A 44 13.91 -10.77 11.58
N GLY A 45 13.61 -9.50 11.34
CA GLY A 45 13.23 -8.50 12.33
C GLY A 45 12.84 -7.19 11.66
N ASN A 46 12.48 -6.18 12.46
CA ASN A 46 12.01 -4.90 11.93
C ASN A 46 13.09 -4.25 11.06
N VAL A 47 12.69 -3.77 9.88
CA VAL A 47 13.62 -3.20 8.90
C VAL A 47 13.04 -1.94 8.26
N THR A 48 13.91 -0.97 8.02
CA THR A 48 13.59 0.25 7.28
C THR A 48 14.27 0.21 5.91
N ILE A 49 13.48 0.32 4.84
CA ILE A 49 13.95 0.20 3.46
C ILE A 49 13.75 1.55 2.74
N PRO A 50 14.82 2.19 2.23
CA PRO A 50 14.68 3.39 1.43
C PRO A 50 14.11 3.09 0.04
N LEU A 51 13.19 3.94 -0.43
CA LEU A 51 12.61 3.79 -1.76
C LEU A 51 13.65 4.10 -2.84
N PRO A 52 13.74 3.27 -3.89
CA PRO A 52 14.46 3.66 -5.10
C PRO A 52 13.77 4.85 -5.75
N PRO A 53 14.45 5.62 -6.61
CA PRO A 53 13.85 6.74 -7.34
C PRO A 53 12.61 6.36 -8.16
N SER A 54 12.52 5.11 -8.62
CA SER A 54 11.37 4.57 -9.35
C SER A 54 10.16 4.26 -8.46
N GLY A 55 10.36 4.04 -7.16
CA GLY A 55 9.35 3.48 -6.25
C GLY A 55 9.02 2.00 -6.48
N VAL A 56 9.73 1.32 -7.39
CA VAL A 56 9.46 -0.07 -7.77
C VAL A 56 10.57 -0.99 -7.29
N PHE A 57 10.21 -2.06 -6.59
CA PHE A 57 11.08 -3.18 -6.23
C PHE A 57 10.71 -4.42 -7.03
N ASN A 58 11.72 -5.20 -7.41
CA ASN A 58 11.63 -6.43 -8.20
C ASN A 58 12.18 -7.62 -7.41
N TYR A 59 11.37 -8.16 -6.52
CA TYR A 59 11.73 -9.32 -5.72
C TYR A 59 11.45 -10.64 -6.46
N THR A 60 12.15 -11.69 -6.04
CA THR A 60 11.82 -13.07 -6.40
C THR A 60 10.67 -13.58 -5.54
N THR A 61 10.76 -13.43 -4.22
CA THR A 61 9.70 -13.76 -3.25
C THR A 61 9.63 -12.70 -2.15
N ILE A 62 8.47 -12.60 -1.49
CA ILE A 62 8.26 -11.70 -0.35
C ILE A 62 7.67 -12.51 0.80
N SER A 63 8.34 -12.53 1.94
CA SER A 63 7.88 -13.21 3.16
C SER A 63 8.15 -12.33 4.37
N ILE A 64 7.10 -11.73 4.91
CA ILE A 64 7.17 -10.89 6.12
C ILE A 64 6.56 -11.69 7.28
N PRO A 65 7.36 -12.22 8.21
CA PRO A 65 6.86 -13.02 9.33
C PRO A 65 5.96 -12.20 10.27
N PRO A 66 5.06 -12.86 11.04
CA PRO A 66 4.31 -12.18 12.09
C PRO A 66 5.24 -11.54 13.14
N GLY A 67 4.87 -10.34 13.60
CA GLY A 67 5.68 -9.55 14.54
C GLY A 67 6.81 -8.76 13.90
N VAL A 68 7.02 -8.86 12.58
CA VAL A 68 8.00 -8.06 11.84
C VAL A 68 7.34 -6.87 11.18
N THR A 69 7.93 -5.69 11.32
CA THR A 69 7.53 -4.46 10.62
C THR A 69 8.54 -4.08 9.56
N VAL A 70 8.08 -3.93 8.32
CA VAL A 70 8.84 -3.37 7.20
C VAL A 70 8.37 -1.94 6.98
N THR A 71 9.24 -0.97 7.26
CA THR A 71 8.96 0.45 7.07
C THR A 71 9.63 0.95 5.81
N PHE A 72 8.85 1.60 4.93
CA PHE A 72 9.40 2.21 3.73
C PHE A 72 9.54 3.72 3.90
N THR A 73 10.72 4.27 3.60
CA THR A 73 10.95 5.72 3.67
C THR A 73 10.82 6.35 2.29
N ARG A 74 10.06 7.45 2.19
CA ARG A 74 9.85 8.17 0.93
C ARG A 74 11.17 8.62 0.29
N ASN A 75 11.20 8.56 -1.05
CA ASN A 75 12.27 9.15 -1.84
C ASN A 75 12.02 10.64 -2.10
N ALA A 76 12.94 11.28 -2.84
CA ALA A 76 12.84 12.71 -3.18
C ALA A 76 11.57 13.07 -3.97
N ALA A 77 11.14 12.18 -4.89
CA ALA A 77 9.94 12.36 -5.70
C ALA A 77 8.64 11.93 -4.99
N ASN A 78 8.73 11.41 -3.77
CA ASN A 78 7.65 10.79 -3.01
C ASN A 78 6.81 9.78 -3.80
N THR A 79 7.45 8.89 -4.56
CA THR A 79 6.75 7.88 -5.36
C THR A 79 5.98 6.91 -4.47
N PRO A 80 4.86 6.32 -4.95
CA PRO A 80 4.23 5.19 -4.28
C PRO A 80 5.18 3.98 -4.23
N VAL A 81 4.93 3.06 -3.29
CA VAL A 81 5.65 1.78 -3.19
C VAL A 81 4.96 0.74 -4.06
N THR A 82 5.71 0.18 -5.00
CA THR A 82 5.29 -0.94 -5.84
C THR A 82 6.21 -2.13 -5.59
N LEU A 83 5.64 -3.25 -5.12
CA LEU A 83 6.37 -4.49 -4.90
C LEU A 83 5.99 -5.49 -5.98
N LEU A 84 6.94 -5.83 -6.84
CA LEU A 84 6.80 -6.86 -7.86
C LEU A 84 7.48 -8.14 -7.36
N ALA A 85 6.81 -9.29 -7.48
CA ALA A 85 7.33 -10.59 -7.08
C ALA A 85 7.10 -11.62 -8.19
N SER A 86 8.16 -12.36 -8.56
CA SER A 86 8.02 -13.45 -9.54
C SER A 86 7.47 -14.75 -8.94
N GLY A 87 7.50 -14.87 -7.61
CA GLY A 87 7.00 -16.00 -6.84
C GLY A 87 6.12 -15.56 -5.67
N ASP A 88 6.05 -16.38 -4.63
CA ASP A 88 5.09 -16.22 -3.55
C ASP A 88 5.28 -14.94 -2.73
N VAL A 89 4.14 -14.35 -2.33
CA VAL A 89 4.05 -13.20 -1.44
C VAL A 89 3.24 -13.59 -0.22
N SER A 90 3.87 -13.60 0.96
CA SER A 90 3.25 -13.86 2.25
C SER A 90 3.54 -12.70 3.20
N ILE A 91 2.50 -12.06 3.71
CA ILE A 91 2.60 -10.95 4.66
C ILE A 91 1.84 -11.34 5.92
N GLY A 92 2.56 -11.91 6.88
CA GLY A 92 2.05 -12.17 8.23
C GLY A 92 2.34 -11.04 9.22
N GLY A 93 3.31 -10.17 8.91
CA GLY A 93 3.67 -8.98 9.69
C GLY A 93 3.02 -7.69 9.19
N THR A 94 3.72 -6.57 9.37
CA THR A 94 3.22 -5.22 9.03
C THR A 94 4.10 -4.56 7.98
N ILE A 95 3.47 -3.95 6.97
CA ILE A 95 4.12 -2.98 6.09
C ILE A 95 3.64 -1.59 6.48
N THR A 96 4.59 -0.70 6.74
CA THR A 96 4.31 0.67 7.19
C THR A 96 4.74 1.68 6.14
N LEU A 97 3.78 2.54 5.77
CA LEU A 97 3.93 3.66 4.82
C LEU A 97 3.56 5.00 5.48
N ASP A 98 3.72 5.09 6.80
CA ASP A 98 3.17 6.19 7.57
C ASP A 98 3.80 7.55 7.21
N GLY A 99 2.95 8.57 7.22
CA GLY A 99 3.40 9.96 7.27
C GLY A 99 3.93 10.34 8.65
N GLN A 100 4.43 11.56 8.74
CA GLN A 100 4.86 12.16 10.00
C GLN A 100 3.77 13.07 10.54
N VAL A 101 3.69 13.14 11.87
CA VAL A 101 2.85 14.13 12.55
C VAL A 101 3.34 15.53 12.18
N GLY A 102 2.41 16.48 12.03
CA GLY A 102 2.76 17.90 11.85
C GLY A 102 3.46 18.47 13.08
N GLY A 103 4.16 19.58 12.89
CA GLY A 103 4.81 20.29 13.98
C GLY A 103 3.78 20.91 14.93
N ASP A 104 4.14 20.96 16.22
CA ASP A 104 3.32 21.56 17.26
C ASP A 104 3.04 23.05 16.99
N GLY A 105 1.95 23.56 17.58
CA GLY A 105 1.73 24.99 17.71
C GLY A 105 2.77 25.61 18.66
N SER A 106 3.39 26.71 18.26
CA SER A 106 4.37 27.44 19.07
C SER A 106 3.83 28.80 19.48
N LEU A 107 4.20 29.26 20.69
CA LEU A 107 3.97 30.64 21.14
C LEU A 107 4.97 31.62 20.49
N SER A 108 5.97 31.10 19.77
CA SER A 108 6.92 31.89 18.98
C SER A 108 6.49 31.94 17.51
N ILE A 109 6.95 32.98 16.81
CA ILE A 109 6.69 33.17 15.38
C ILE A 109 7.39 32.06 14.56
N GLN A 110 6.63 31.07 14.08
CA GLN A 110 7.13 30.01 13.19
C GLN A 110 6.83 30.35 11.72
N LEU A 111 7.85 30.75 10.96
CA LEU A 111 7.68 31.13 9.54
C LEU A 111 7.85 29.97 8.55
N GLN A 112 8.07 28.75 9.04
CA GLN A 112 8.17 27.55 8.22
C GLN A 112 6.85 26.74 8.26
N PRO A 113 6.41 26.15 7.14
CA PRO A 113 5.40 25.09 7.11
C PRO A 113 5.59 24.05 8.21
N ASN A 114 4.56 23.81 9.02
CA ASN A 114 4.53 22.78 10.06
C ASN A 114 3.57 21.62 9.74
N GLY A 115 3.13 21.49 8.49
CA GLY A 115 2.27 20.38 8.07
C GLY A 115 2.98 19.03 8.21
N GLY A 116 2.23 17.98 8.54
CA GLY A 116 2.76 16.62 8.63
C GLY A 116 3.27 16.14 7.28
N ARG A 117 4.48 15.57 7.24
CA ARG A 117 5.07 15.09 6.00
C ARG A 117 4.37 13.79 5.57
N GLY A 118 3.85 13.72 4.34
CA GLY A 118 3.21 12.52 3.81
C GLY A 118 4.18 11.34 3.75
N GLY A 119 3.67 10.12 3.94
CA GLY A 119 4.41 8.89 3.70
C GLY A 119 4.65 8.63 2.21
N PRO A 120 5.33 7.52 1.84
CA PRO A 120 5.55 7.15 0.44
C PRO A 120 4.26 7.18 -0.40
N GLY A 121 4.25 7.96 -1.49
CA GLY A 121 3.08 8.12 -2.36
C GLY A 121 1.96 9.01 -1.81
N GLY A 122 2.06 9.46 -0.55
CA GLY A 122 1.10 10.35 0.10
C GLY A 122 1.33 11.84 -0.24
N SER A 123 0.43 12.68 0.25
CA SER A 123 0.58 14.14 0.19
C SER A 123 0.92 14.69 1.57
N ASP A 124 1.60 15.84 1.61
CA ASP A 124 1.88 16.53 2.86
C ASP A 124 0.60 17.19 3.40
N GLY A 125 0.45 17.19 4.72
CA GLY A 125 -0.67 17.78 5.44
C GLY A 125 -0.67 19.30 5.42
N GLY A 126 -1.81 19.90 5.79
CA GLY A 126 -1.97 21.35 5.85
C GLY A 126 -1.14 22.01 6.95
N THR A 127 -0.76 23.26 6.76
CA THR A 127 0.02 24.04 7.73
C THR A 127 -0.90 24.89 8.61
N GLY A 128 -0.60 24.99 9.90
CA GLY A 128 -1.31 25.87 10.81
C GLY A 128 -1.06 27.36 10.51
N ALA A 129 -1.90 28.23 11.06
CA ALA A 129 -1.70 29.68 10.98
C ALA A 129 -0.54 30.14 11.88
N ASN A 130 0.25 31.12 11.41
CA ASN A 130 1.35 31.71 12.18
C ASN A 130 0.87 32.79 13.17
N GLY A 131 -0.31 33.37 12.97
CA GLY A 131 -0.91 34.36 13.86
C GLY A 131 -0.35 35.79 13.75
N LEU A 132 0.86 35.97 13.20
CA LEU A 132 1.45 37.30 12.94
C LEU A 132 1.33 37.72 11.46
N LEU A 133 1.85 36.91 10.54
CA LEU A 133 1.82 37.23 9.09
C LEU A 133 0.57 36.69 8.39
N THR A 134 0.01 35.60 8.91
CA THR A 134 -1.17 34.93 8.35
C THR A 134 -2.03 34.40 9.49
N LEU A 135 -3.31 34.78 9.46
CA LEU A 135 -4.34 34.37 10.43
C LEU A 135 -5.08 33.09 10.00
N THR A 136 -4.84 32.62 8.78
CA THR A 136 -5.50 31.46 8.19
C THR A 136 -4.54 30.27 8.06
N SER A 137 -5.03 29.08 8.35
CA SER A 137 -4.31 27.84 8.05
C SER A 137 -4.26 27.59 6.53
N ALA A 138 -3.24 26.89 6.04
CA ALA A 138 -3.19 26.42 4.66
C ALA A 138 -3.72 24.98 4.54
N SER A 139 -4.35 24.68 3.41
CA SER A 139 -4.79 23.34 3.05
C SER A 139 -3.60 22.39 2.82
N GLY A 140 -3.80 21.10 3.09
CA GLY A 140 -2.87 20.05 2.69
C GLY A 140 -2.77 19.91 1.18
N LEU A 141 -1.67 19.32 0.70
CA LEU A 141 -1.37 19.18 -0.73
C LEU A 141 -2.10 18.01 -1.41
N GLY A 142 -2.94 17.29 -0.67
CA GLY A 142 -3.74 16.18 -1.19
C GLY A 142 -5.01 16.64 -1.91
N PRO A 143 -5.63 15.77 -2.71
CA PRO A 143 -6.86 16.09 -3.44
C PRO A 143 -8.03 16.48 -2.54
N GLY A 144 -8.03 16.05 -1.27
CA GLY A 144 -9.01 16.44 -0.26
C GLY A 144 -8.74 17.77 0.44
N GLY A 145 -7.58 18.40 0.22
CA GLY A 145 -7.26 19.75 0.70
C GLY A 145 -7.43 19.97 2.21
N GLY A 146 -7.28 18.92 3.04
CA GLY A 146 -7.59 18.96 4.46
C GLY A 146 -6.95 20.17 5.16
N PRO A 147 -7.70 20.96 5.94
CA PRO A 147 -7.20 22.20 6.51
C PRO A 147 -6.12 21.93 7.56
N GLY A 148 -5.15 22.85 7.69
CA GLY A 148 -4.26 22.89 8.84
C GLY A 148 -4.99 23.20 10.15
N GLY A 149 -4.38 22.86 11.29
CA GLY A 149 -4.95 23.13 12.60
C GLY A 149 -5.15 24.64 12.85
N PRO A 150 -6.17 25.02 13.64
CA PRO A 150 -6.37 26.41 14.03
C PRO A 150 -5.15 26.94 14.81
N PRO A 151 -4.92 28.26 14.83
CA PRO A 151 -3.89 28.84 15.69
C PRO A 151 -4.12 28.40 17.14
N GLY A 152 -3.06 27.93 17.80
CA GLY A 152 -3.12 27.46 19.18
C GLY A 152 -3.67 28.55 20.09
N GLY A 153 -4.87 28.35 20.63
CA GLY A 153 -5.44 29.26 21.62
C GLY A 153 -4.59 29.28 22.90
N PRO A 154 -4.65 30.36 23.70
CA PRO A 154 -3.94 30.40 24.97
C PRO A 154 -4.39 29.22 25.83
N ARG A 155 -3.43 28.44 26.35
CA ARG A 155 -3.71 27.41 27.34
C ARG A 155 -4.41 28.06 28.53
N ALA A 156 -5.63 27.62 28.86
CA ALA A 156 -6.23 27.96 30.14
C ALA A 156 -5.28 27.44 31.24
N ALA A 157 -4.93 28.36 32.15
CA ALA A 157 -4.05 28.10 33.28
C ALA A 157 -4.60 27.04 34.23
#